data_AF-S6TGN7-F1
#
_entry.id   AF-S6TGN7-F1
#
_cell.length_a   1.000
_cell.length_b   1.000
_cell.length_c   1.000
_cell.angle_alpha   90.00
_cell.angle_beta   90.00
_cell.angle_gamma   90.00
#
_symmetry.space_group_name_H-M   'P 1'
#
loop_
_entity.id
_entity.type
_entity.pdbx_description
1 polymer ?
#
loop_
_entity_poly.entity_id
_entity_poly.type
_entity_poly.pdbx_seq_one_letter_code
_entity_poly.pdbx_strand_id
1 'polypeptide(L)' 'MRILWTLPYLPWPTTSGGKTREYHLLRNLAARGHRITLLVQSKTALDENTRSALEPWLERLIVIERRPLSSLRTLL' A
#
# COMPACT_ATOMS: atom_id res chain seq x y z
N MET A 1 -10.12 7.21 -13.85
CA MET A 1 -10.03 5.74 -14.07
C MET A 1 -10.00 5.03 -12.73
N ARG A 2 -10.34 3.73 -12.68
CA ARG A 2 -10.20 2.89 -11.48
C ARG A 2 -8.89 2.10 -11.57
N ILE A 3 -8.06 2.18 -10.53
CA ILE A 3 -6.74 1.56 -10.49
C ILE A 3 -6.67 0.63 -9.29
N LEU A 4 -6.37 -0.64 -9.53
CA LEU A 4 -5.88 -1.54 -8.48
C LEU A 4 -4.37 -1.42 -8.44
N TRP A 5 -3.84 -0.96 -7.31
CA TRP A 5 -2.41 -0.84 -7.09
C TRP A 5 -1.96 -1.85 -6.05
N THR A 6 -1.04 -2.73 -6.41
CA THR A 6 -0.50 -3.75 -5.51
C THR A 6 0.90 -3.38 -5.03
N LEU A 7 1.13 -3.37 -3.72
CA LEU A 7 2.46 -3.12 -3.13
C LEU A 7 2.86 -4.23 -2.13
N PRO A 8 4.15 -4.59 -2.04
CA PRO A 8 4.64 -5.57 -1.07
C PRO A 8 4.97 -4.94 0.31
N TYR A 9 4.61 -3.67 0.52
CA TYR A 9 4.80 -2.91 1.75
C TYR A 9 3.91 -1.66 1.78
N LEU A 10 3.70 -1.10 2.98
CA LEU A 10 3.02 0.18 3.15
C LEU A 10 3.95 1.32 2.67
N PRO A 11 3.47 2.24 1.79
CA PRO A 11 4.30 3.33 1.26
C PRO A 11 4.52 4.46 2.26
N TRP A 12 3.80 4.47 3.39
CA TRP A 12 4.01 5.33 4.54
C TRP A 12 4.37 4.49 5.78
N PRO A 13 5.23 4.96 6.69
CA PRO A 13 6.05 6.18 6.61
C PRO A 13 7.14 6.09 5.52
N THR A 14 7.54 7.24 4.97
CA THR A 14 8.53 7.35 3.87
C THR A 14 9.97 7.15 4.36
N THR A 15 10.28 5.94 4.84
CA THR A 15 11.57 5.58 5.45
C THR A 15 12.63 5.14 4.44
N SER A 16 12.30 5.08 3.15
CA SER A 16 13.21 4.71 2.07
C SER A 16 12.81 5.39 0.76
N GLY A 17 13.76 5.55 -0.16
CA GLY A 17 13.49 6.19 -1.45
C GLY A 17 12.37 5.53 -2.25
N GLY A 18 12.27 4.19 -2.18
CA GLY A 18 11.15 3.44 -2.79
C GLY A 18 9.81 3.84 -2.20
N LYS A 19 9.68 3.84 -0.86
CA LYS A 19 8.44 4.27 -0.18
C LYS A 19 8.09 5.73 -0.50
N THR A 20 9.07 6.62 -0.49
CA THR A 20 8.89 8.03 -0.85
C THR A 20 8.30 8.16 -2.27
N ARG A 21 8.89 7.47 -3.25
CA ARG A 21 8.42 7.49 -4.63
C ARG A 21 6.98 6.98 -4.74
N GLU A 22 6.68 5.81 -4.17
CA GLU A 22 5.34 5.21 -4.24
C GLU A 22 4.30 6.12 -3.57
N TYR A 23 4.60 6.68 -2.40
CA TYR A 23 3.70 7.59 -1.69
C TYR A 23 3.38 8.85 -2.50
N HIS A 24 4.39 9.50 -3.08
CA HIS A 24 4.16 10.70 -3.88
C HIS A 24 3.48 10.41 -5.21
N LEU A 25 3.79 9.27 -5.86
CA LEU A 25 3.11 8.87 -7.08
C LEU A 25 1.61 8.61 -6.82
N LEU A 26 1.29 7.95 -5.70
CA LEU A 26 -0.08 7.70 -5.26
C LEU A 26 -0.85 9.01 -5.07
N ARG A 27 -0.29 9.96 -4.33
CA ARG A 27 -0.88 11.29 -4.15
C ARG A 27 -1.10 12.02 -5.47
N ASN A 28 -0.11 11.97 -6.36
CA ASN A 28 -0.18 12.64 -7.66
C ASN A 28 -1.21 12.01 -8.61
N LEU A 29 -1.50 10.71 -8.48
CA LEU A 29 -2.55 10.04 -9.23
C LEU A 29 -3.93 10.30 -8.61
N ALA A 30 -4.05 10.25 -7.30
CA ALA A 30 -5.28 10.63 -6.61
C ALA A 30 -5.69 12.08 -6.93
N ALA A 31 -4.74 13.02 -6.93
CA ALA A 31 -4.95 14.42 -7.27
C ALA A 31 -5.43 14.63 -8.73
N ARG A 32 -5.14 13.69 -9.64
CA ARG A 32 -5.65 13.69 -11.02
C ARG A 32 -7.04 13.06 -11.15
N GLY A 33 -7.69 12.70 -10.04
CA GLY A 33 -9.03 12.12 -10.03
C GLY A 33 -9.07 10.61 -10.31
N HIS A 34 -7.94 9.90 -10.23
CA HIS A 34 -7.95 8.45 -10.28
C HIS A 34 -8.51 7.87 -8.98
N ARG A 35 -9.41 6.90 -9.10
CA ARG A 35 -9.93 6.16 -7.94
C ARG A 35 -9.05 4.95 -7.71
N ILE A 36 -8.34 4.92 -6.60
CA ILE A 36 -7.28 3.94 -6.34
C ILE A 36 -7.72 2.99 -5.23
N THR A 37 -7.74 1.69 -5.52
CA THR A 37 -7.74 0.66 -4.50
C THR A 37 -6.31 0.23 -4.26
N LEU A 38 -5.80 0.44 -3.06
CA LEU A 38 -4.47 0.01 -2.67
C LEU A 38 -4.55 -1.35 -1.98
N LEU A 39 -3.94 -2.37 -2.59
CA LEU A 39 -3.77 -3.70 -2.02
C LEU A 39 -2.32 -3.87 -1.56
N VAL A 40 -2.11 -3.98 -0.26
CA VAL A 40 -0.78 -4.16 0.32
C VAL A 40 -0.66 -5.54 0.93
N GLN A 41 0.37 -6.28 0.52
CA GLN A 41 0.80 -7.49 1.23
C GLN A 41 1.95 -7.11 2.15
N SER A 42 1.65 -6.77 3.40
CA SER A 42 2.62 -6.20 4.35
C SER A 42 3.05 -7.22 5.40
N LYS A 43 4.34 -7.19 5.80
CA LYS A 43 4.79 -7.87 7.03
C LYS A 43 4.41 -7.11 8.30
N THR A 44 4.12 -5.82 8.18
CA THR A 44 3.72 -4.96 9.30
C THR A 44 2.22 -4.73 9.27
N ALA A 45 1.58 -4.79 10.43
CA ALA A 45 0.18 -4.43 10.57
C ALA A 45 -0.05 -2.95 10.18
N LEU A 46 -1.25 -2.65 9.71
CA LEU A 46 -1.67 -1.28 9.44
C LEU A 46 -1.97 -0.59 10.77
N ASP A 47 -1.16 0.40 11.12
CA ASP A 47 -1.41 1.27 12.26
C ASP A 47 -2.26 2.49 11.86
N GLU A 48 -2.78 3.20 12.86
CA GLU A 48 -3.72 4.31 12.66
C GLU A 48 -3.09 5.54 12.00
N ASN A 49 -1.81 5.81 12.26
CA ASN A 49 -1.11 6.92 11.61
C ASN A 49 -0.96 6.63 10.11
N THR A 50 -0.56 5.40 9.78
CA THR A 50 -0.46 4.97 8.39
C THR A 50 -1.81 4.94 7.69
N ARG A 51 -2.88 4.51 8.38
CA ARG A 51 -4.24 4.57 7.85
C ARG A 51 -4.63 6.01 7.50
N SER A 52 -4.51 6.90 8.48
CA SER A 52 -4.86 8.32 8.34
C SER A 52 -4.08 9.03 7.22
N ALA A 53 -2.81 8.65 6.99
CA ALA A 53 -1.98 9.23 5.93
C ALA A 53 -2.35 8.76 4.51
N LEU A 54 -2.97 7.57 4.38
CA LEU A 54 -3.24 6.92 3.10
C LEU A 54 -4.71 7.03 2.67
N GLU A 55 -5.66 6.83 3.58
CA GLU A 55 -7.10 6.80 3.26
C GLU A 55 -7.61 8.03 2.49
N PRO A 56 -7.15 9.28 2.73
CA PRO A 56 -7.62 10.45 1.98
C PRO A 56 -7.40 10.37 0.46
N TRP A 57 -6.45 9.54 0.02
CA TRP A 57 -6.07 9.41 -1.39
C TRP A 57 -6.63 8.16 -2.06
N LEU A 58 -7.40 7.34 -1.33
CA LEU A 58 -7.80 6.01 -1.74
C LEU A 58 -9.33 5.87 -1.79
N GLU A 59 -9.81 5.13 -2.79
CA GLU A 59 -11.18 4.60 -2.79
C GLU A 59 -11.29 3.47 -1.76
N ARG A 60 -10.23 2.67 -1.59
CA ARG A 60 -10.17 1.56 -0.65
C ARG A 60 -8.73 1.20 -0.29
N LEU A 61 -8.50 0.90 0.98
CA LEU A 61 -7.25 0.33 1.49
C LEU A 61 -7.48 -1.12 1.93
N ILE A 62 -6.74 -2.06 1.34
CA ILE A 62 -6.77 -3.48 1.68
C ILE A 62 -5.37 -3.88 2.11
N VAL A 63 -5.21 -4.32 3.36
CA VAL A 63 -3.93 -4.80 3.88
C VAL A 63 -4.08 -6.27 4.22
N ILE A 64 -3.26 -7.09 3.58
CA ILE A 64 -3.18 -8.53 3.80
C ILE A 64 -1.83 -8.81 4.46
N GLU A 65 -1.82 -9.71 5.45
CA GLU A 65 -0.59 -10.19 6.04
C GLU A 65 0.26 -10.93 5.01
N ARG A 66 1.51 -10.50 4.84
CA ARG A 66 2.46 -11.15 3.95
C ARG A 66 3.07 -12.35 4.63
N ARG A 67 2.76 -13.54 4.12
CA ARG A 67 3.36 -14.79 4.55
C ARG A 67 4.89 -14.77 4.41
N PRO A 68 5.65 -15.38 5.34
CA PRO A 68 7.08 -15.60 5.19
C PRO A 68 7.40 -16.43 3.93
N LEU A 69 8.55 -16.17 3.32
CA LEU A 69 9.04 -16.94 2.17
C LEU A 69 9.26 -18.42 2.53
N SER A 70 9.65 -18.70 3.77
CA SER A 70 9.84 -20.05 4.32
C SER A 70 8.54 -20.77 4.69
N SER A 71 7.37 -20.18 4.46
CA SER A 71 6.10 -20.86 4.74
C SER A 71 5.91 -22.04 3.80
N LEU A 72 5.61 -23.23 4.33
CA LEU A 72 5.30 -24.42 3.53
C LEU A 72 4.16 -24.19 2.53
N ARG A 73 3.18 -23.34 2.87
CA ARG A 73 2.07 -22.95 1.98
C ARG A 73 2.47 -21.98 0.85
N THR A 74 3.71 -21.53 0.83
CA THR A 74 4.29 -20.73 -0.28
C THR A 74 5.09 -21.65 -1.21
N LEU A 75 5.58 -22.80 -0.72
CA LEU A 75 6.38 -23.77 -1.47
C LEU A 75 5.55 -24.87 -2.15
N LEU A 76 4.32 -25.08 -1.67
CA LEU A 76 3.31 -25.98 -2.25
C LEU A 76 2.28 -25.17 -3.05
#